data_AF-A0A6C0DMW4-F1
#
_entry.id   AF-A0A6C0DMW4-F1
#
_cell.length_a   1.000
_cell.length_b   1.000
_cell.length_c   1.000
_cell.angle_alpha   90.00
_cell.angle_beta   90.00
_cell.angle_gamma   90.00
#
_symmetry.space_group_name_H-M   'P 1'
#
loop_
_entity.id
_entity.type
_entity.pdbx_description
1 polymer ?
#
loop_
_entity_poly.entity_id
_entity_poly.type
_entity_poly.pdbx_seq_one_letter_code
_entity_poly.pdbx_strand_id
1 'polypeptide(L)'
;MKLFHLCIFTQFFSQVRPSFVPTKKICRDCRHFIGDNIECRKFGDTNIITGKTTYDSARSARENEEKCGKDAILFERNHFKIITTPFYFARENLRMLLLTTLLGSYFYAVLYILYR
;
A
#
# COMPACT_ATOMS: atom_id res chain seq x y z
N MET A 1 27.41 26.11 8.41
CA MET A 1 26.17 25.61 9.05
C MET A 1 25.03 25.21 8.09
N LYS A 2 24.94 25.72 6.85
CA LYS A 2 23.81 25.40 5.95
C LYS A 2 23.79 23.95 5.40
N LEU A 3 24.95 23.31 5.21
CA LEU A 3 25.01 21.93 4.72
C LEU A 3 24.57 20.87 5.75
N PHE A 4 24.78 21.11 7.04
CA PHE A 4 24.55 20.12 8.10
C PHE A 4 23.05 19.82 8.28
N HIS A 5 22.20 20.84 8.14
CA HIS A 5 20.75 20.66 8.18
C HIS A 5 20.20 19.89 6.96
N LEU A 6 20.86 20.00 5.80
CA LEU A 6 20.46 19.26 4.60
C LEU A 6 20.74 17.76 4.74
N CYS A 7 21.87 17.39 5.35
CA CYS A 7 22.24 16.00 5.60
C CYS A 7 21.32 15.31 6.63
N ILE A 8 20.84 16.05 7.63
CA ILE A 8 19.85 15.52 8.58
C ILE A 8 18.53 15.26 7.86
N PHE A 9 18.10 16.18 6.98
CA PHE A 9 16.86 16.04 6.22
C PHE A 9 16.89 14.78 5.33
N THR A 10 17.99 14.52 4.61
CA THR A 10 18.10 13.33 3.74
C THR A 10 18.17 12.00 4.50
N GLN A 11 18.71 11.97 5.72
CA GLN A 11 18.72 10.77 6.57
C GLN A 11 17.33 10.41 7.14
N PHE A 12 16.41 11.37 7.26
CA PHE A 12 15.05 11.08 7.72
C PHE A 12 14.16 10.46 6.63
N PHE A 13 14.34 10.82 5.35
CA PHE A 13 13.59 10.21 4.25
C PHE A 13 14.02 8.77 3.94
N SER A 14 15.23 8.35 4.33
CA SER A 14 15.72 6.98 4.07
C SER A 14 15.13 5.93 5.02
N GLN A 15 14.62 6.34 6.20
CA GLN A 15 14.00 5.43 7.17
C GLN A 15 12.50 5.27 7.00
N VAL A 16 11.88 6.08 6.13
CA VAL A 16 10.51 5.84 5.70
C VAL A 16 10.56 4.57 4.86
N ARG A 17 10.18 3.42 5.45
CA ARG A 17 9.77 2.29 4.63
C ARG A 17 8.75 2.87 3.67
N PRO A 18 8.94 2.79 2.34
CA PRO A 18 7.89 3.14 1.42
C PRO A 18 6.77 2.13 1.69
N SER A 19 5.90 2.46 2.64
CA SER A 19 4.50 2.12 2.58
C SER A 19 4.01 2.88 1.36
N PHE A 20 4.34 2.35 0.19
CA PHE A 20 3.52 2.53 -0.97
C PHE A 20 2.12 2.27 -0.44
N VAL A 21 1.31 3.32 -0.33
CA VAL A 21 -0.14 3.21 -0.43
C VAL A 21 -0.32 2.10 -1.46
N PRO A 22 -0.76 0.88 -1.07
CA PRO A 22 -0.62 -0.26 -1.95
C PRO A 22 -1.27 0.16 -3.25
N THR A 23 -0.46 0.29 -4.30
CA THR A 23 -0.87 0.78 -5.61
C THR A 23 -1.90 -0.23 -6.03
N LYS A 24 -3.17 0.09 -5.75
CA LYS A 24 -4.36 -0.75 -5.88
C LYS A 24 -4.00 -2.13 -6.42
N LYS A 25 -3.54 -3.08 -5.60
CA LYS A 25 -3.40 -4.45 -6.10
C LYS A 25 -4.75 -5.11 -5.98
N ILE A 26 -5.68 -4.64 -6.82
CA ILE A 26 -6.91 -5.35 -7.11
C ILE A 26 -6.46 -6.70 -7.68
N CYS A 27 -7.20 -7.80 -7.47
CA CYS A 27 -6.82 -9.09 -8.07
C CYS A 27 -6.50 -8.96 -9.56
N ARG A 28 -7.19 -8.07 -10.29
CA ARG A 28 -6.94 -7.75 -11.70
C ARG A 28 -5.51 -7.32 -12.01
N ASP A 29 -4.86 -6.62 -11.09
CA ASP A 29 -3.50 -6.09 -11.23
C ASP A 29 -2.44 -7.05 -10.67
N CYS A 30 -2.86 -8.24 -10.22
CA CYS A 30 -1.95 -9.28 -9.74
C CYS A 30 -1.34 -10.04 -10.91
N ARG A 31 -0.01 -10.28 -10.88
CA ARG A 31 0.71 -11.10 -11.89
C ARG A 31 0.17 -12.52 -12.07
N HIS A 32 -0.59 -13.01 -11.08
CA HIS A 32 -1.16 -14.35 -11.06
C HIS A 32 -2.63 -14.38 -11.50
N PHE A 33 -3.19 -13.24 -11.91
CA PHE A 33 -4.57 -13.17 -12.37
C PHE A 33 -4.66 -13.60 -13.82
N ILE A 34 -5.56 -14.53 -14.09
CA ILE A 34 -5.87 -15.01 -15.44
C ILE A 34 -7.14 -14.27 -15.87
N GLY A 35 -6.98 -13.28 -16.74
CA GLY A 35 -8.05 -12.35 -17.12
C GLY A 35 -9.22 -13.01 -17.84
N ASP A 36 -8.95 -13.98 -18.71
CA ASP A 36 -9.97 -14.61 -19.57
C ASP A 36 -10.99 -15.42 -18.75
N ASN A 37 -10.52 -16.08 -17.68
CA ASN A 37 -11.35 -16.94 -16.84
C ASN A 37 -11.66 -16.33 -15.46
N ILE A 38 -11.13 -15.14 -15.18
CA ILE A 38 -11.21 -14.50 -13.85
C ILE A 38 -10.70 -15.46 -12.76
N GLU A 39 -9.57 -16.12 -13.01
CA GLU A 39 -8.98 -17.14 -12.13
C GLU A 39 -7.71 -16.65 -11.43
N CYS A 40 -7.35 -17.29 -10.32
CA CYS A 40 -6.12 -16.98 -9.58
C CYS A 40 -5.10 -18.12 -9.70
N ARG A 41 -4.06 -17.92 -10.53
CA ARG A 41 -2.96 -18.88 -10.73
C ARG A 41 -2.15 -19.18 -9.45
N LYS A 42 -2.23 -18.30 -8.44
CA LYS A 42 -1.48 -18.44 -7.18
C LYS A 42 -1.89 -19.70 -6.39
N PHE A 43 -3.14 -20.14 -6.52
CA PHE A 43 -3.73 -21.23 -5.72
C PHE A 43 -4.23 -22.39 -6.59
N GLY A 44 -3.57 -22.63 -7.72
CA GLY A 44 -3.93 -23.77 -8.58
C GLY A 44 -3.62 -25.09 -7.90
N ASP A 45 -4.54 -26.04 -8.02
CA ASP A 45 -4.34 -27.43 -7.60
C ASP A 45 -4.09 -28.29 -8.84
N THR A 46 -3.01 -29.07 -8.78
CA THR A 46 -2.66 -30.00 -9.85
C THR A 46 -3.15 -31.39 -9.49
N ASN A 47 -4.01 -31.94 -10.34
CA ASN A 47 -4.43 -33.32 -10.22
C ASN A 47 -3.25 -34.24 -10.60
N ILE A 48 -2.72 -34.97 -9.61
CA ILE A 48 -1.54 -35.83 -9.77
C ILE A 48 -1.73 -37.00 -10.75
N ILE A 49 -2.97 -37.44 -10.98
CA ILE A 49 -3.28 -38.57 -11.87
C ILE A 49 -3.34 -38.11 -13.32
N THR A 50 -3.91 -36.93 -13.56
CA THR A 50 -4.18 -36.42 -14.92
C THR A 50 -3.21 -35.34 -15.38
N GLY A 51 -2.40 -34.79 -14.47
CA GLY A 51 -1.50 -33.66 -14.71
C GLY A 51 -2.20 -32.32 -14.96
N LYS A 52 -3.55 -32.28 -14.97
CA LYS A 52 -4.31 -31.04 -15.18
C LYS A 52 -4.24 -30.17 -13.93
N THR A 53 -3.98 -28.88 -14.14
CA THR A 53 -4.02 -27.86 -13.09
C THR A 53 -5.30 -27.05 -13.22
N THR A 54 -6.11 -27.04 -12.16
CA THR A 54 -7.34 -26.24 -12.07
C THR A 54 -7.12 -25.07 -11.13
N TYR A 55 -7.68 -23.92 -11.47
CA TYR A 55 -7.54 -22.70 -10.68
C TYR A 55 -8.89 -22.29 -10.12
N ASP A 56 -8.89 -21.84 -8.86
CA ASP A 56 -10.07 -21.19 -8.31
C ASP A 56 -10.31 -19.85 -8.97
N SER A 57 -11.59 -19.47 -9.07
CA SER A 57 -11.95 -18.11 -9.45
C SER A 57 -11.31 -17.11 -8.47
N ALA A 58 -10.90 -15.95 -8.98
CA ALA A 58 -10.36 -14.88 -8.15
C ALA A 58 -11.36 -14.46 -7.06
N ARG A 59 -12.67 -14.58 -7.33
CA ARG A 59 -13.72 -14.33 -6.34
C ARG A 59 -13.69 -15.36 -5.20
N SER A 60 -13.66 -16.64 -5.53
CA SER A 60 -13.62 -17.73 -4.54
C SER A 60 -12.34 -17.68 -3.71
N ALA A 61 -11.20 -17.42 -4.36
CA ALA A 61 -9.91 -17.30 -3.68
C ALA A 61 -9.89 -16.13 -2.67
N ARG A 62 -10.57 -15.02 -2.96
CA ARG A 62 -10.72 -13.88 -2.04
C ARG A 62 -11.61 -14.19 -0.84
N GLU A 63 -12.69 -14.93 -1.05
CA GLU A 63 -13.65 -15.28 0.01
C GLU A 63 -13.05 -16.33 0.99
N ASN A 64 -11.95 -16.98 0.61
CA ASN A 64 -11.18 -17.87 1.45
C ASN A 64 -10.09 -17.11 2.24
N GLU A 65 -10.30 -16.96 3.55
CA GLU A 65 -9.38 -16.26 4.46
C GLU A 65 -7.98 -16.89 4.51
N GLU A 66 -7.86 -18.21 4.33
CA GLU A 66 -6.56 -18.91 4.33
C GLU A 66 -5.73 -18.57 3.08
N LYS A 67 -6.41 -18.31 1.95
CA LYS A 67 -5.75 -17.98 0.68
C LYS A 67 -5.39 -16.49 0.59
N CYS A 68 -6.36 -15.60 0.86
CA CYS A 68 -6.20 -14.17 0.60
C CYS A 68 -6.07 -13.28 1.85
N GLY A 69 -6.16 -13.86 3.05
CA GLY A 69 -6.06 -13.15 4.32
C GLY A 69 -7.39 -12.53 4.77
N LYS A 70 -7.60 -12.45 6.08
CA LYS A 70 -8.85 -11.98 6.72
C LYS A 70 -9.24 -10.55 6.33
N ASP A 71 -8.25 -9.71 6.05
CA ASP A 71 -8.47 -8.28 5.77
C ASP A 71 -8.81 -8.00 4.30
N ALA A 72 -8.57 -8.95 3.39
CA ALA A 72 -8.79 -8.74 1.95
C ALA A 72 -10.29 -8.61 1.61
N ILE A 73 -11.14 -9.38 2.29
CA ILE A 73 -12.60 -9.31 2.14
C ILE A 73 -13.14 -7.97 2.66
N LEU A 74 -12.62 -7.50 3.79
CA LEU A 74 -13.02 -6.23 4.42
C LEU A 74 -12.62 -5.03 3.58
N PHE A 75 -11.41 -5.05 3.01
CA PHE A 75 -10.95 -3.97 2.14
C PHE A 75 -11.82 -3.86 0.89
N GLU A 76 -12.21 -4.97 0.25
CA GLU A 76 -12.97 -4.88 -0.99
C GLU A 76 -14.45 -4.55 -0.82
N ARG A 77 -15.08 -5.01 0.27
CA ARG A 77 -16.49 -4.72 0.58
C ARG A 77 -16.71 -3.31 1.14
N ASN A 78 -15.70 -2.70 1.72
CA ASN A 78 -15.81 -1.36 2.29
C ASN A 78 -16.09 -0.33 1.18
N HIS A 79 -17.25 0.31 1.17
CA HIS A 79 -17.58 1.35 0.18
C HIS A 79 -16.80 2.66 0.42
N PHE A 80 -16.30 2.87 1.63
CA PHE A 80 -15.60 4.09 2.04
C PHE A 80 -14.06 3.95 1.99
N LYS A 81 -13.51 3.13 1.08
CA LYS A 81 -12.05 2.93 0.94
C LYS A 81 -11.29 4.23 0.72
N ILE A 82 -11.91 5.16 0.00
CA ILE A 82 -11.34 6.48 -0.30
C ILE A 82 -11.06 7.26 0.99
N ILE A 83 -11.86 7.05 2.03
CA ILE A 83 -11.72 7.75 3.32
C ILE A 83 -10.91 6.89 4.29
N THR A 84 -11.25 5.61 4.39
CA THR A 84 -10.64 4.69 5.37
C THR A 84 -9.15 4.44 5.10
N THR A 85 -8.74 4.28 3.83
CA THR A 85 -7.33 4.04 3.50
C THR A 85 -6.41 5.20 3.91
N PRO A 86 -6.65 6.47 3.50
CA PRO A 86 -5.82 7.59 3.96
C PRO A 86 -5.95 7.83 5.47
N PHE A 87 -7.11 7.54 6.08
CA PHE A 87 -7.27 7.63 7.53
C PHE A 87 -6.34 6.66 8.28
N TYR A 88 -6.34 5.38 7.93
CA TYR A 88 -5.45 4.40 8.56
C TYR A 88 -3.99 4.70 8.28
N PHE A 89 -3.65 5.13 7.06
CA PHE A 89 -2.31 5.57 6.73
C PHE A 89 -1.84 6.74 7.62
N ALA A 90 -2.70 7.76 7.78
CA ALA A 90 -2.40 8.91 8.63
C ALA A 90 -2.29 8.51 10.11
N ARG A 91 -3.14 7.59 10.57
CA ARG A 91 -3.12 7.08 11.96
C ARG A 91 -1.82 6.34 12.27
N GLU A 92 -1.38 5.44 11.39
CA GLU A 92 -0.14 4.67 11.58
C GLU A 92 1.12 5.52 11.44
N ASN A 93 1.07 6.55 10.58
CA ASN A 93 2.21 7.43 10.29
C ASN A 93 2.09 8.80 10.96
N LEU A 94 1.27 8.93 12.02
CA LEU A 94 0.96 10.22 12.66
C LEU A 94 2.22 10.98 13.09
N ARG A 95 3.19 10.27 13.68
CA ARG A 95 4.46 10.87 14.12
C ARG A 95 5.24 11.48 12.96
N MET A 96 5.24 10.81 11.81
CA MET A 96 5.94 11.27 10.61
C MET A 96 5.24 12.47 9.97
N LEU A 97 3.91 12.44 9.93
CA LEU A 97 3.06 13.56 9.50
C LEU A 97 3.29 14.81 10.35
N LEU A 98 3.33 14.68 11.68
CA LEU A 98 3.61 15.80 12.58
C LEU A 98 5.00 16.40 12.32
N LEU A 99 6.01 15.55 12.15
CA LEU A 99 7.39 16.00 11.92
C LEU A 99 7.53 16.76 10.59
N THR A 100 6.94 16.23 9.51
CA THR A 100 6.98 16.88 8.19
C THR A 100 6.22 18.21 8.19
N THR A 101 5.10 18.31 8.91
CA THR A 101 4.34 19.56 9.01
C THR A 101 5.11 20.64 9.78
N LEU A 102 5.79 20.27 10.88
CA LEU A 102 6.64 21.18 11.64
C LEU A 102 7.85 21.66 10.83
N LEU A 103 8.52 20.74 10.13
CA LEU A 103 9.65 21.10 9.27
C LEU A 103 9.20 21.99 8.11
N GLY A 104 8.08 21.65 7.45
CA GLY A 104 7.55 22.43 6.34
C GLY A 104 7.16 23.86 6.74
N SER A 105 6.48 24.02 7.88
CA SER A 105 6.13 25.35 8.40
C SER A 105 7.36 26.17 8.79
N TYR A 106 8.39 25.53 9.37
CA TYR A 106 9.67 26.19 9.66
C TYR A 106 10.36 26.68 8.38
N PHE A 107 10.47 25.83 7.35
CA PHE A 107 11.06 26.23 6.07
C PHE A 107 10.28 27.36 5.40
N TYR A 108 8.95 27.29 5.42
CA TYR A 108 8.09 28.35 4.89
C TYR A 108 8.34 29.69 5.61
N ALA A 109 8.40 29.69 6.94
CA ALA A 109 8.67 30.89 7.72
C ALA A 109 10.04 31.50 7.41
N VAL A 110 11.09 30.66 7.28
CA VAL A 110 12.44 31.12 6.91
C VAL A 110 12.44 31.73 5.51
N LEU A 111 11.80 31.09 4.53
CA LEU A 111 11.71 31.63 3.17
C LEU A 111 10.93 32.95 3.15
N TYR A 112 9.81 33.04 3.88
CA TYR A 112 9.02 34.26 3.98
C TYR A 112 9.82 35.44 4.56
N ILE A 113 10.66 35.19 5.57
CA ILE A 113 11.54 36.21 6.15
C ILE A 113 12.66 36.62 5.18
N LEU A 114 13.20 35.68 4.40
CA LEU A 114 14.30 35.95 3.46
C LEU A 114 13.86 36.68 2.18
N TYR A 115 12.62 36.49 1.75
CA TYR A 115 12.05 37.11 0.55
C TYR A 115 11.23 38.38 0.83
N ARG A 116 11.13 38.79 2.09
CA ARG A 116 10.60 40.07 2.52
C ARG A 116 11.72 41.08 2.66
#